data_AF-A0A437K3S0-F1
#
_entry.id   AF-A0A437K3S0-F1
#
_cell.length_a   1.000
_cell.length_b   1.000
_cell.length_c   1.000
_cell.angle_alpha   90.00
_cell.angle_beta   90.00
_cell.angle_gamma   90.00
#
_symmetry.space_group_name_H-M   'P 1'
#
loop_
_entity.id
_entity.type
_entity.pdbx_description
1 polymer ?
#
loop_
_entity_poly.entity_id
_entity_poly.type
_entity_poly.pdbx_seq_one_letter_code
_entity_poly.pdbx_strand_id
1 'polypeptide(L)' 'MLEMENDYSVGELFMIEEIDAESNKLILANYVFNKRKEVSVSDERIAFYANQFDQAVENNLFLFVEYDERRGVIVG' A
#
# COMPACT_ATOMS: atom_id res chain seq x y z
N MET A 1 22.91 11.57 -26.94
CA MET A 1 22.05 12.14 -25.90
C MET A 1 21.59 10.95 -25.08
N LEU A 2 22.16 10.76 -23.89
CA LEU A 2 21.74 9.68 -23.00
C LEU A 2 20.39 10.12 -22.45
N GLU A 3 19.32 9.49 -22.90
CA GLU A 3 18.04 9.56 -22.21
C GLU A 3 18.27 8.90 -20.85
N MET A 4 18.53 9.73 -19.84
CA MET A 4 18.33 9.34 -18.46
C MET A 4 16.84 9.10 -18.33
N GLU A 5 16.41 7.86 -18.58
CA GLU A 5 15.16 7.35 -18.03
C GLU A 5 15.22 7.66 -16.54
N ASN A 6 14.50 8.70 -16.13
CA ASN A 6 14.26 8.95 -14.73
C ASN A 6 13.49 7.73 -14.25
N ASP A 7 14.20 6.78 -13.65
CA ASP A 7 13.68 5.62 -12.94
C ASP A 7 13.03 6.10 -11.63
N TYR A 8 12.09 7.04 -11.74
CA TYR A 8 11.02 7.19 -10.77
C TYR A 8 10.26 5.87 -10.88
N SER A 9 10.59 4.88 -10.06
CA SER A 9 9.72 3.75 -9.82
C SER A 9 8.43 4.32 -9.24
N VAL A 10 7.49 4.69 -10.11
CA VAL A 10 6.23 5.33 -9.76
C VAL A 10 5.41 4.29 -9.01
N GLY A 11 5.43 4.37 -7.67
CA GLY A 11 4.44 3.66 -6.87
C GLY A 11 3.06 4.15 -7.31
N GLU A 12 2.16 3.21 -7.61
CA GLU A 12 0.76 3.56 -7.84
C GLU A 12 0.08 3.72 -6.49
N LEU A 13 -0.88 4.64 -6.39
CA LEU A 13 -1.63 4.82 -5.15
C LEU A 13 -2.68 3.71 -5.01
N PHE A 14 -2.64 2.98 -3.89
CA PHE A 14 -3.63 1.97 -3.54
C PHE A 14 -4.28 2.32 -2.20
N MET A 15 -5.57 2.05 -2.07
CA MET A 15 -6.27 2.07 -0.79
C MET A 15 -6.01 0.77 -0.05
N ILE A 16 -5.77 0.82 1.26
CA ILE A 16 -5.83 -0.37 2.12
C ILE A 16 -7.31 -0.70 2.33
N GLU A 17 -7.77 -1.84 1.82
CA GLU A 17 -9.14 -2.35 2.03
C GLU A 17 -9.26 -3.18 3.31
N GLU A 18 -8.23 -3.97 3.60
CA GLU A 18 -8.25 -4.96 4.69
C GLU A 18 -6.84 -5.18 5.24
N ILE A 19 -6.78 -5.44 6.53
CA ILE A 19 -5.55 -5.77 7.27
C ILE A 19 -5.76 -7.13 7.93
N ASP A 20 -4.95 -8.10 7.53
CA ASP A 20 -4.83 -9.39 8.20
C ASP A 20 -3.56 -9.38 9.06
N ALA A 21 -3.76 -9.04 10.33
CA ALA A 21 -2.69 -8.99 11.33
C ALA A 21 -2.20 -10.37 11.77
N GLU A 22 -2.97 -11.44 11.54
CA GLU A 22 -2.54 -12.80 11.91
C GLU A 22 -1.51 -13.34 10.91
N SER A 23 -1.66 -12.98 9.62
CA SER A 23 -0.77 -13.43 8.55
C SER A 23 0.18 -12.36 8.01
N ASN A 24 0.17 -11.16 8.62
CA ASN A 24 0.95 -9.98 8.22
C ASN A 24 0.70 -9.56 6.76
N LYS A 25 -0.57 -9.48 6.37
CA LYS A 25 -0.96 -9.15 4.99
C LYS A 25 -1.85 -7.92 4.94
N LEU A 26 -1.63 -7.14 3.88
CA LEU A 26 -2.47 -6.04 3.48
C LEU A 26 -3.17 -6.39 2.18
N ILE A 27 -4.46 -6.09 2.11
CA ILE A 27 -5.22 -6.10 0.87
C ILE A 27 -5.29 -4.67 0.36
N LEU A 28 -4.71 -4.45 -0.81
CA LEU A 28 -4.63 -3.17 -1.48
C LEU A 28 -5.57 -3.14 -2.68
N ALA A 29 -6.32 -2.05 -2.86
CA ALA A 29 -7.15 -1.84 -4.05
C ALA A 29 -6.86 -0.50 -4.72
N ASN A 30 -6.74 -0.53 -6.05
CA ASN A 30 -6.70 0.65 -6.89
C ASN A 30 -7.95 0.64 -7.77
N TYR A 31 -8.92 1.48 -7.43
CA TYR A 31 -10.20 1.54 -8.15
C TYR A 31 -10.11 2.28 -9.50
N VAL A 32 -9.07 3.10 -9.72
CA VAL A 32 -8.86 3.80 -10.99
C VAL A 32 -8.54 2.79 -12.09
N PHE A 33 -7.70 1.80 -11.78
CA PHE A 33 -7.28 0.76 -12.71
C PHE A 33 -7.94 -0.62 -12.45
N ASN A 34 -8.89 -0.67 -11.51
CA ASN A 34 -9.58 -1.89 -11.09
C ASN A 34 -8.61 -3.05 -10.74
N LYS A 35 -7.59 -2.75 -9.94
CA LYS A 35 -6.58 -3.71 -9.47
C LYS A 35 -6.77 -4.02 -7.98
N ARG A 36 -6.48 -5.26 -7.60
CA ARG A 36 -6.41 -5.70 -6.19
C ARG A 36 -5.12 -6.49 -5.97
N LYS A 37 -4.44 -6.28 -4.85
CA LYS A 37 -3.15 -6.89 -4.51
C LYS A 37 -3.12 -7.33 -3.05
N GLU A 38 -2.45 -8.44 -2.80
CA GLU A 38 -2.12 -8.93 -1.47
C GLU A 38 -0.63 -8.69 -1.24
N VAL A 39 -0.28 -8.03 -0.14
CA VAL A 39 1.10 -7.62 0.17
C VAL A 39 1.47 -8.10 1.55
N SER A 40 2.48 -8.97 1.64
CA SER A 40 3.10 -9.33 2.91
C SER A 40 4.00 -8.20 3.42
N VAL A 41 3.88 -7.90 4.71
CA VAL A 41 4.70 -6.89 5.39
C VAL A 41 5.35 -7.49 6.64
N SER A 42 6.27 -6.76 7.26
CA SER A 42 6.84 -7.17 8.55
C SER A 42 5.86 -6.94 9.70
N ASP A 43 6.09 -7.60 10.85
CA ASP A 43 5.32 -7.39 12.09
C ASP A 43 5.25 -5.91 12.50
N GLU A 44 6.35 -5.18 12.37
CA GLU A 44 6.40 -3.75 12.69
C GLU A 44 5.49 -2.94 11.75
N ARG A 45 5.52 -3.26 10.45
CA ARG A 45 4.69 -2.54 9.48
C ARG A 45 3.22 -2.91 9.60
N ILE A 46 2.86 -4.17 9.88
CA ILE A 46 1.45 -4.52 10.05
C ILE A 46 0.85 -3.80 11.27
N ALA A 47 1.61 -3.71 12.37
CA ALA A 47 1.17 -2.99 13.56
C ALA A 47 1.02 -1.48 13.30
N PHE A 48 1.95 -0.90 12.53
CA PHE A 48 1.84 0.49 12.09
C PHE A 48 0.58 0.72 11.25
N TYR A 49 0.35 -0.10 10.23
CA TYR A 49 -0.81 0.06 9.34
C TYR A 49 -2.14 -0.20 10.06
N ALA A 50 -2.21 -1.17 10.97
CA ALA A 50 -3.40 -1.42 11.79
C ALA A 50 -3.79 -0.17 12.59
N ASN A 51 -2.83 0.44 13.27
CA ASN A 51 -3.06 1.66 14.04
C ASN A 51 -3.48 2.85 13.13
N GLN A 52 -2.83 3.04 11.98
CA GLN A 52 -3.21 4.09 11.03
C GLN A 52 -4.60 3.86 10.42
N PHE A 53 -4.97 2.60 10.18
CA PHE A 53 -6.27 2.23 9.66
C PHE A 53 -7.38 2.50 10.68
N ASP A 54 -7.19 2.13 11.94
CA ASP A 54 -8.12 2.43 13.02
C ASP A 54 -8.34 3.96 13.14
N GLN A 55 -7.26 4.74 13.14
CA GLN A 55 -7.34 6.21 13.16
C GLN A 55 -8.08 6.76 11.94
N ALA A 56 -7.85 6.21 10.74
CA ALA A 56 -8.55 6.64 9.54
C ALA A 56 -10.06 6.35 9.66
N VAL A 57 -10.44 5.16 10.12
CA VAL A 57 -11.83 4.76 10.33
C VAL A 57 -12.52 5.65 11.35
N GLU A 58 -11.88 5.91 12.50
CA GLU A 58 -12.41 6.80 13.54
C GLU A 58 -12.72 8.21 13.01
N ASN A 59 -11.94 8.68 12.04
CA ASN A 59 -12.08 9.99 11.42
C ASN A 59 -12.90 9.98 10.12
N ASN A 60 -13.51 8.85 9.74
CA ASN A 60 -14.20 8.65 8.46
C ASN A 60 -13.34 9.00 7.22
N LEU A 61 -12.06 8.62 7.27
CA LEU A 61 -11.07 8.80 6.22
C LEU A 61 -10.71 7.46 5.55
N PHE A 62 -10.11 7.56 4.37
CA PHE A 62 -9.54 6.41 3.66
C PHE A 62 -8.01 6.44 3.78
N LEU A 63 -7.40 5.28 4.03
CA LEU A 63 -5.96 5.13 4.11
C LEU A 63 -5.40 4.65 2.77
N PHE A 64 -4.49 5.44 2.20
CA PHE A 64 -3.80 5.13 0.95
C PHE A 64 -2.30 4.95 1.18
N VAL A 65 -1.69 4.11 0.35
CA VAL A 65 -0.26 3.84 0.32
C VAL A 65 0.25 3.84 -1.12
N GLU A 66 1.53 4.16 -1.30
CA GLU A 66 2.18 4.01 -2.61
C GLU A 66 2.78 2.60 -2.73
N TYR A 67 2.35 1.87 -3.75
CA TYR A 67 2.78 0.49 -3.98
C TYR A 67 3.55 0.37 -5.30
N ASP A 68 4.81 -0.09 -5.20
CA ASP A 68 5.60 -0.48 -6.34
C ASP A 68 5.25 -1.94 -6.72
N GLU A 69 4.40 -2.09 -7.74
CA GLU A 69 3.98 -3.40 -8.23
C GLU A 69 5.14 -4.25 -8.78
N ARG A 70 6.19 -3.63 -9.32
CA ARG A 70 7.33 -4.36 -9.92
C ARG A 70 8.15 -5.03 -8.83
N ARG A 71 8.33 -4.34 -7.70
CA ARG A 71 9.13 -4.81 -6.57
C ARG A 71 8.29 -5.52 -5.50
N GLY A 72 6.98 -5.37 -5.55
CA GLY A 72 6.06 -5.97 -4.57
C GLY A 72 6.16 -5.32 -3.19
N VAL A 73 6.50 -4.03 -3.12
CA VAL A 73 6.74 -3.33 -1.85
C VAL A 73 5.98 -2.02 -1.77
N ILE A 74 5.55 -1.67 -0.55
CA ILE A 74 5.00 -0.35 -0.24
C ILE A 74 6.16 0.61 -0.01
N VAL A 75 6.20 1.70 -0.77
CA VAL A 75 7.30 2.68 -0.85
C VAL A 75 7.00 4.03 -0.18
N GLY A 76 5.72 4.32 0.10
CA GLY A 76 5.24 5.53 0.78
C GLY A 76 4.06 5.22 1.68
#